data_AF-A0A3D5RL70-F1
#
_entry.id   AF-A0A3D5RL70-F1
#
_cell.length_a   1.000
_cell.length_b   1.000
_cell.length_c   1.000
_cell.angle_alpha   90.00
_cell.angle_beta   90.00
_cell.angle_gamma   90.00
#
_symmetry.space_group_name_H-M   'P 1'
#
loop_
_entity.id
_entity.type
_entity.pdbx_description
1 polymer ?
#
loop_
_entity_poly.entity_id
_entity_poly.type
_entity_poly.pdbx_seq_one_letter_code
_entity_poly.pdbx_strand_id
1 'polypeptide(L)'
;KDIYIDVVSIIRNDDRVFITDEQTEKYTNVVEYAVRMHRFDREMELDKLLENHSKYWKDEWLDELCITVAKFHLDSNRAKINSGYGE
;
A
#
# COMPACT_ATOMS: atom_id res chain seq x y z
N LYS A 1 -2.47 9.07 -10.86
CA LYS A 1 -3.36 7.93 -10.54
C LYS A 1 -3.08 7.57 -9.10
N ASP A 2 -4.00 7.88 -8.20
CA ASP A 2 -3.81 7.75 -6.76
C ASP A 2 -3.81 6.27 -6.36
N ILE A 3 -2.82 5.87 -5.55
CA ILE A 3 -2.63 4.49 -5.05
C ILE A 3 -3.69 4.15 -3.97
N TYR A 4 -4.29 5.18 -3.40
CA TYR A 4 -5.33 5.10 -2.38
C TYR A 4 -6.70 5.08 -3.03
N ILE A 5 -7.47 4.02 -2.77
CA ILE A 5 -8.85 3.89 -3.25
C ILE A 5 -9.79 4.67 -2.34
N ASP A 6 -9.67 4.47 -1.02
CA ASP A 6 -10.68 4.95 -0.07
C ASP A 6 -10.14 4.99 1.38
N VAL A 7 -10.68 5.86 2.22
CA VAL A 7 -10.44 5.88 3.67
C VAL A 7 -11.63 5.23 4.37
N VAL A 8 -11.38 4.08 5.01
CA VAL A 8 -12.40 3.27 5.68
C VAL A 8 -12.33 3.44 7.19
N SER A 9 -13.49 3.43 7.84
CA SER A 9 -13.57 3.53 9.30
C SER A 9 -13.32 2.17 9.95
N ILE A 10 -12.61 2.18 11.07
CA ILE A 10 -12.46 1.04 11.96
C ILE A 10 -13.35 1.29 13.17
N ILE A 11 -14.29 0.37 13.43
CA ILE A 11 -15.20 0.45 14.58
C ILE A 11 -14.88 -0.62 15.62
N ARG A 12 -15.15 -0.32 16.89
CA ARG A 12 -15.10 -1.30 17.98
C ARG A 12 -16.52 -1.64 18.46
N ASN A 13 -16.84 -2.92 18.46
CA ASN A 13 -18.10 -3.45 18.99
C ASN A 13 -17.83 -4.69 19.83
N ASP A 14 -18.30 -4.71 21.08
CA ASP A 14 -18.16 -5.83 22.03
C ASP A 14 -16.74 -6.46 22.04
N ASP A 15 -15.72 -5.62 22.26
CA ASP A 15 -14.29 -5.97 22.27
C ASP A 15 -13.70 -6.50 20.95
N ARG A 16 -14.44 -6.42 19.84
CA ARG A 16 -13.96 -6.77 18.50
C ARG A 16 -13.86 -5.54 17.62
N VAL A 17 -12.92 -5.60 16.68
CA VAL A 17 -12.60 -4.51 15.75
C VAL A 17 -13.03 -4.90 14.34
N PHE A 18 -13.74 -4.00 13.66
CA PHE A 18 -14.28 -4.23 12.32
C PHE A 18 -13.92 -3.07 11.39
N ILE A 19 -13.58 -3.38 10.14
CA ILE A 19 -13.40 -2.38 9.08
C ILE A 19 -14.74 -2.24 8.37
N THR A 20 -15.25 -1.01 8.24
CA THR A 20 -16.56 -0.74 7.66
C THR A 20 -16.45 -0.10 6.28
N ASP A 21 -17.49 -0.23 5.45
CA ASP A 21 -17.59 0.41 4.14
C ASP A 21 -18.57 1.59 4.16
N GLU A 22 -18.58 2.39 3.08
CA GLU A 22 -19.41 3.60 2.93
C GLU A 22 -20.91 3.38 3.20
N GLN A 23 -21.42 2.14 3.26
CA GLN A 23 -22.83 1.84 3.55
C GLN A 23 -23.17 1.73 5.04
N THR A 24 -22.21 1.98 5.93
CA THR A 24 -22.40 1.84 7.38
C THR A 24 -22.51 3.19 8.10
N GLU A 25 -23.38 4.07 7.60
CA GLU A 25 -23.66 5.42 8.15
C GLU A 25 -24.26 5.48 9.58
N LYS A 26 -24.19 4.42 10.41
CA LYS A 26 -24.88 4.41 11.72
C LYS A 26 -24.15 3.75 12.89
N TYR A 27 -22.82 3.77 12.95
CA TYR A 27 -22.10 3.25 14.13
C TYR A 27 -21.37 4.35 14.90
N THR A 28 -21.69 4.46 16.20
CA THR A 28 -21.21 5.50 17.13
C THR A 28 -19.82 5.24 17.74
N ASN A 29 -19.12 4.18 17.32
CA ASN A 29 -17.88 3.71 17.96
C ASN A 29 -16.70 3.59 16.97
N VAL A 30 -16.48 4.62 16.15
CA VAL A 30 -15.26 4.71 15.32
C VAL A 30 -14.06 4.90 16.24
N VAL A 31 -13.07 4.01 16.14
CA VAL A 31 -11.84 4.06 16.94
C VAL A 31 -10.63 4.50 16.12
N GLU A 32 -10.61 4.22 14.83
CA GLU A 32 -9.49 4.52 13.94
C GLU A 32 -9.95 4.57 12.47
N TYR A 33 -9.07 5.02 11.57
CA TYR A 33 -9.29 5.01 10.12
C TYR A 33 -8.15 4.26 9.44
N ALA A 34 -8.46 3.47 8.41
CA ALA A 34 -7.47 2.81 7.57
C ALA A 34 -7.63 3.24 6.11
N VAL A 35 -6.56 3.11 5.33
CA VAL A 35 -6.60 3.42 3.90
C VAL A 35 -6.67 2.13 3.09
N ARG A 36 -7.69 2.00 2.26
CA ARG A 36 -7.84 0.93 1.28
C ARG A 36 -6.95 1.24 0.08
N MET A 37 -5.93 0.41 -0.15
CA MET A 37 -5.04 0.55 -1.29
C MET A 37 -5.57 -0.22 -2.49
N HIS A 38 -5.29 0.27 -3.70
CA HIS A 38 -5.57 -0.50 -4.91
C HIS A 38 -4.66 -1.72 -4.94
N ARG A 39 -5.28 -2.89 -4.77
CA ARG A 39 -4.58 -4.14 -5.01
C ARG A 39 -4.47 -4.30 -6.51
N PHE A 40 -3.25 -4.16 -7.02
CA PHE A 40 -2.94 -4.55 -8.39
C PHE A 40 -3.29 -6.02 -8.60
N ASP A 41 -3.60 -6.39 -9.84
CA ASP A 41 -3.78 -7.79 -10.20
C ASP A 41 -2.56 -8.59 -9.72
N ARG A 42 -2.79 -9.76 -9.12
CA ARG A 42 -1.71 -10.61 -8.61
C ARG A 42 -0.73 -10.99 -9.71
N GLU A 43 -1.21 -11.16 -10.93
CA GLU A 43 -0.34 -11.45 -12.08
C GLU A 43 0.57 -10.28 -12.47
N MET A 44 0.29 -9.08 -11.95
CA MET A 44 1.12 -7.88 -12.10
C MET A 44 2.06 -7.63 -10.92
N GLU A 45 2.05 -8.49 -9.90
CA GLU A 45 3.05 -8.43 -8.82
C GLU A 45 4.44 -8.74 -9.41
N LEU A 46 5.47 -7.97 -9.01
CA LEU A 46 6.80 -8.02 -9.65
C LEU A 46 7.44 -9.41 -9.57
N ASP A 47 7.27 -10.10 -8.44
CA ASP A 47 7.71 -11.49 -8.27
C ASP A 47 7.06 -12.42 -9.29
N LYS A 48 5.75 -12.29 -9.50
CA LYS A 48 5.00 -13.08 -10.49
C LYS A 48 5.41 -12.75 -11.92
N LEU A 49 5.62 -11.48 -12.22
CA LEU A 49 6.12 -11.05 -13.53
C LEU A 49 7.53 -11.57 -13.82
N LEU A 50 8.40 -11.64 -12.81
CA LEU A 50 9.73 -12.21 -12.95
C LEU A 50 9.67 -13.74 -13.09
N GLU A 51 8.86 -14.43 -12.28
CA GLU A 51 8.69 -15.89 -12.36
C GLU A 51 8.09 -16.33 -13.71
N ASN A 52 7.00 -15.71 -14.13
CA ASN A 52 6.22 -16.14 -15.30
C ASN A 52 6.80 -15.64 -16.63
N HIS A 53 7.52 -14.52 -16.61
CA HIS A 53 7.98 -13.83 -17.81
C HIS A 53 9.48 -13.54 -17.85
N SER A 54 10.31 -14.15 -16.98
CA SER A 54 11.78 -13.95 -16.91
C SER A 54 12.48 -13.84 -18.26
N LYS A 55 12.15 -14.70 -19.23
CA LYS A 55 12.73 -14.69 -20.58
C LYS A 55 12.45 -13.43 -21.42
N TYR A 56 11.46 -12.64 -21.03
CA TYR A 56 11.06 -11.39 -21.68
C TYR A 56 11.65 -10.16 -20.99
N TRP A 57 12.24 -10.34 -19.80
CA TRP A 57 12.96 -9.29 -19.11
C TRP A 57 14.37 -9.22 -19.65
N LYS A 58 14.77 -8.02 -20.09
CA LYS A 58 16.15 -7.74 -20.42
C LYS A 58 16.85 -7.19 -19.19
N ASP A 59 18.14 -7.48 -19.05
CA ASP A 59 18.95 -7.03 -17.91
C ASP A 59 18.92 -5.50 -17.78
N GLU A 60 18.88 -4.76 -18.89
CA GLU A 60 18.85 -3.31 -18.84
C GLU A 60 17.56 -2.76 -18.19
N TRP A 61 16.45 -3.49 -18.29
CA TRP A 61 15.19 -3.11 -17.64
C TRP A 61 15.21 -3.36 -16.14
N LEU A 62 15.92 -4.41 -15.70
CA LEU A 62 16.14 -4.68 -14.29
C LEU A 62 17.03 -3.60 -13.67
N ASP A 63 18.07 -3.18 -14.38
CA ASP A 63 18.95 -2.08 -13.97
C ASP A 63 18.17 -0.76 -13.86
N GLU A 64 17.36 -0.41 -14.87
CA GLU A 64 16.53 0.79 -14.82
C GLU A 64 15.51 0.76 -13.68
N LEU A 65 14.89 -0.40 -13.41
CA LEU A 65 13.96 -0.57 -12.30
C LEU A 65 14.67 -0.39 -10.96
N CYS A 66 15.84 -1.02 -10.78
CA CYS A 66 16.65 -0.86 -9.58
C CYS A 66 17.06 0.61 -9.36
N ILE A 67 17.51 1.30 -10.41
CA ILE A 67 17.87 2.72 -10.35
C ILE A 67 16.66 3.58 -9.98
N THR A 68 15.50 3.29 -10.55
CA THR A 68 14.26 4.04 -10.29
C THR A 68 13.82 3.89 -8.84
N VAL A 69 13.84 2.66 -8.30
CA VAL A 69 13.54 2.39 -6.89
C VAL A 69 14.55 3.09 -5.98
N ALA A 70 15.85 3.02 -6.29
CA ALA A 70 16.88 3.71 -5.53
C ALA A 70 16.67 5.23 -5.49
N LYS A 71 16.37 5.85 -6.64
CA LYS A 71 16.05 7.28 -6.74
C LYS A 71 14.82 7.65 -5.93
N PHE A 72 13.76 6.87 -6.03
CA PHE A 72 12.55 7.07 -5.23
C PHE A 72 12.87 7.10 -3.72
N HIS A 73 13.67 6.16 -3.22
CA HIS A 73 14.05 6.11 -1.82
C HIS A 73 15.04 7.20 -1.38
N LEU A 74 15.82 7.75 -2.33
CA LEU A 74 16.68 8.91 -2.07
C LEU A 74 15.88 10.21 -1.97
N ASP A 75 14.90 10.39 -2.85
CA ASP A 75 14.09 11.60 -2.93
C ASP A 75 12.90 11.60 -1.94
N SER A 76 12.54 10.43 -1.43
CA SER A 76 11.50 10.30 -0.42
C SER A 76 11.97 10.91 0.90
N ASN A 77 11.23 11.89 1.40
CA ASN A 77 11.45 12.42 2.74
C ASN A 77 11.34 11.27 3.75
N ARG A 78 12.46 10.92 4.38
CA ARG A 78 12.45 9.97 5.48
C ARG A 78 11.57 10.51 6.59
N ALA A 79 10.73 9.65 7.15
CA ALA A 79 10.00 9.97 8.36
C ALA A 79 11.00 10.45 9.42
N LYS A 80 10.71 11.58 10.07
CA LYS A 80 11.56 12.05 11.18
C LYS A 80 11.47 11.01 12.30
N ILE A 81 12.58 10.75 12.98
CA ILE A 81 12.66 9.79 14.10
C ILE A 81 11.55 10.04 15.16
N ASN A 82 11.17 11.30 15.36
CA ASN A 82 10.13 11.69 16.33
C ASN A 82 8.72 11.85 15.71
N SER A 83 8.50 11.38 14.48
CA SER A 83 7.21 11.52 13.79
C SER A 83 6.22 10.39 14.11
N GLY A 84 6.65 9.35 14.83
CA GLY A 84 5.83 8.17 15.13
C GLY A 84 5.67 7.19 13.95
N TYR A 85 6.21 7.52 12.77
CA TYR A 85 6.13 6.71 11.55
C TYR A 85 7.48 6.14 11.08
N GLY A 86 8.55 6.39 11.83
CA GLY A 86 9.89 5.83 11.55
C GLY A 86 10.56 5.46 12.86
N GLU A 87 10.75 4.17 13.09
CA GLU A 87 11.79 3.67 14.01
C GLU A 87 13.15 3.74 13.32
#